data_AF-A0A1V2GBZ3-F1
#
_entry.id   AF-A0A1V2GBZ3-F1
#
_cell.length_a   1.000
_cell.length_b   1.000
_cell.length_c   1.000
_cell.angle_alpha   90.00
_cell.angle_beta   90.00
_cell.angle_gamma   90.00
#
_symmetry.space_group_name_H-M   'P 1'
#
loop_
_entity.id
_entity.type
_entity.pdbx_description
1 polymer ?
#
loop_
_entity_poly.entity_id
_entity_poly.type
_entity_poly.pdbx_seq_one_letter_code
_entity_poly.pdbx_strand_id
1 'polypeptide(L)' 'QVRGEAHDQEFTIHCQVSGLSEPVVGTGSSRRKAEQAAAEQALKKLELE' A
#
# COMPACT_ATOMS: atom_id res chain seq x y z
N GLN A 1 -0.07 6.91 -6.46
CA GLN A 1 0.86 7.51 -7.45
C GLN A 1 1.40 6.41 -8.36
N VAL A 2 1.71 6.72 -9.63
CA VAL A 2 2.46 5.81 -10.52
C VAL A 2 3.71 6.56 -11.00
N ARG A 3 4.86 5.90 -11.02
CA ARG A 3 6.16 6.46 -11.46
C ARG A 3 6.88 5.44 -12.35
N GLY A 4 7.83 5.90 -13.17
CA GLY A 4 8.66 5.05 -14.02
C GLY A 4 8.14 4.84 -15.44
N GLU A 5 8.98 4.22 -16.26
CA GLU A 5 8.68 3.86 -17.65
C GLU A 5 7.63 2.76 -17.72
N ALA A 6 6.90 2.63 -18.85
CA ALA A 6 5.78 1.69 -18.97
C ALA A 6 6.12 0.22 -18.63
N HIS A 7 7.38 -0.20 -18.85
CA HIS A 7 7.87 -1.54 -18.55
C HIS A 7 8.51 -1.68 -17.15
N ASP A 8 8.66 -0.58 -16.42
CA ASP A 8 9.28 -0.49 -15.10
C ASP A 8 8.51 0.50 -14.22
N GLN A 9 7.18 0.32 -14.16
CA GLN A 9 6.31 1.19 -13.39
C GLN A 9 6.27 0.77 -11.92
N GLU A 10 6.43 1.75 -11.04
CA GLU A 10 6.17 1.64 -9.61
C GLU A 10 4.83 2.29 -9.27
N PHE A 11 4.03 1.58 -8.47
CA PHE A 11 2.75 2.03 -7.96
C PHE A 11 2.89 2.27 -6.46
N THR A 12 2.39 3.41 -5.99
CA THR A 12 2.26 3.77 -4.57
C THR A 12 0.79 3.93 -4.24
N ILE A 13 0.30 3.20 -3.24
CA ILE A 13 -1.10 3.20 -2.80
C ILE A 13 -1.17 3.57 -1.34
N HIS A 14 -2.11 4.45 -1.01
CA HIS A 14 -2.45 4.80 0.37
C HIS A 14 -3.72 4.05 0.75
N CYS A 15 -3.68 3.34 1.87
CA CYS A 15 -4.81 2.63 2.44
C CYS A 15 -5.20 3.29 3.76
N GLN A 16 -6.41 3.86 3.80
CA GLN A 16 -6.99 4.40 5.03
C GLN A 16 -7.93 3.35 5.61
N VAL A 17 -7.71 2.96 6.87
CA VAL A 17 -8.55 1.98 7.57
C VAL A 17 -9.06 2.59 8.86
N SER A 18 -10.33 2.35 9.17
CA SER A 18 -10.91 2.75 10.46
C SER A 18 -10.20 1.99 11.57
N GLY A 19 -9.74 2.68 12.61
CA GLY A 19 -8.93 2.11 13.68
C GLY A 19 -7.42 2.38 13.55
N LEU A 20 -6.96 2.90 12.40
CA LEU A 20 -5.60 3.41 12.26
C LEU A 20 -5.62 4.94 12.19
N SER A 21 -4.83 5.58 13.05
CA SER A 21 -4.67 7.04 13.08
C SER A 21 -3.97 7.56 11.82
N GLU A 22 -3.05 6.77 11.26
CA GLU A 22 -2.28 7.11 10.07
C GLU A 22 -2.60 6.17 8.90
N PRO A 23 -2.69 6.71 7.67
CA PRO A 23 -2.81 5.88 6.48
C PRO A 23 -1.57 5.00 6.31
N VAL A 24 -1.78 3.82 5.76
CA VAL A 24 -0.72 2.88 5.42
C VAL A 24 -0.33 3.05 3.96
N VAL A 25 0.97 2.91 3.66
CA VAL A 25 1.49 3.09 2.30
C VAL A 25 2.07 1.78 1.79
N GLY A 26 1.54 1.30 0.66
CA GLY A 26 2.07 0.14 -0.05
C GLY A 26 2.67 0.54 -1.39
N THR A 27 3.77 -0.11 -1.77
CA THR A 27 4.40 0.05 -3.08
C THR A 27 4.50 -1.28 -3.83
N GLY A 28 4.56 -1.24 -5.15
CA GLY A 28 4.75 -2.45 -5.96
C GLY A 28 4.78 -2.22 -7.46
N SER A 29 5.23 -3.22 -8.21
CA SER A 29 5.37 -3.17 -9.68
C SER A 29 4.04 -3.21 -10.44
N SER A 30 2.92 -3.25 -9.72
CA SER A 30 1.57 -3.17 -10.28
C SER A 30 0.66 -2.59 -9.22
N ARG A 31 -0.47 -2.00 -9.64
CA ARG A 31 -1.50 -1.50 -8.73
C ARG A 31 -1.91 -2.56 -7.70
N ARG A 32 -2.20 -3.78 -8.16
CA ARG A 32 -2.59 -4.91 -7.29
C ARG A 32 -1.53 -5.25 -6.25
N LYS A 33 -0.25 -5.27 -6.63
CA LYS A 33 0.83 -5.56 -5.68
C LYS A 33 0.97 -4.45 -4.63
N ALA A 34 0.86 -3.18 -5.03
CA ALA A 34 0.90 -2.05 -4.11
C ALA A 34 -0.29 -2.05 -3.14
N GLU A 35 -1.49 -2.40 -3.61
CA GLU A 35 -2.69 -2.58 -2.78
C GLU A 35 -2.50 -3.72 -1.76
N GLN A 36 -2.00 -4.87 -2.20
CA GLN A 36 -1.72 -6.01 -1.31
C GLN A 36 -0.68 -5.63 -0.24
N ALA A 37 0.40 -4.95 -0.61
CA ALA A 37 1.41 -4.48 0.33
C ALA A 37 0.85 -3.48 1.36
N ALA A 38 -0.06 -2.58 0.94
CA ALA A 38 -0.73 -1.66 1.85
C ALA A 38 -1.68 -2.40 2.81
N ALA A 39 -2.42 -3.38 2.30
CA ALA A 39 -3.36 -4.18 3.09
C ALA A 39 -2.64 -5.06 4.12
N GLU A 40 -1.54 -5.72 3.75
CA GLU A 40 -0.72 -6.51 4.70
C GLU A 40 -0.16 -5.66 5.84
N GLN A 41 0.30 -4.45 5.53
CA GLN A 41 0.78 -3.53 6.55
C GLN A 41 -0.36 -3.02 7.45
N ALA A 42 -1.55 -2.76 6.88
CA ALA A 42 -2.71 -2.36 7.67
C ALA A 42 -3.15 -3.46 8.62
N LEU A 43 -3.19 -4.71 8.15
CA LEU A 43 -3.52 -5.87 8.99
C LEU A 43 -2.51 -6.01 10.15
N LYS A 44 -1.21 -5.91 9.86
CA LYS A 44 -0.17 -5.94 10.90
C LYS A 44 -0.33 -4.85 11.96
N LYS A 45 -0.74 -3.64 11.56
CA LYS A 45 -0.99 -2.53 12.51
C LYS A 45 -2.28 -2.70 13.32
N LEU A 46 -3.28 -3.40 12.78
CA LEU A 46 -4.55 -3.65 13.46
C LEU A 46 -4.49 -4.86 14.39
N GLU A 47 -3.71 -5.87 14.06
CA GLU A 47 -3.53 -7.10 14.84
C GLU A 47 -2.43 -7.01 15.90
N LEU A 48 -1.71 -5.87 15.98
CA LEU A 48 -0.68 -5.61 16.97
C LEU A 48 -0.93 -4.26 17.66
N GLU A 49 -1.77 -4.32 18.69
CA GLU A 49 -1.59 -3.64 19.97
C GLU A 49 -1.55 -4.69 21.09
#